data_AF-A0A6J4SWZ2-F1
#
_entry.id   AF-A0A6J4SWZ2-F1
#
_cell.length_a   1.000
_cell.length_b   1.000
_cell.length_c   1.000
_cell.angle_alpha   90.00
_cell.angle_beta   90.00
_cell.angle_gamma   90.00
#
_symmetry.space_group_name_H-M   'P 1'
#
loop_
_entity.id
_entity.type
_entity.pdbx_description
1 polymer ?
#
loop_
_entity_poly.entity_id
_entity_poly.type
_entity_poly.pdbx_seq_one_letter_code
_entity_poly.pdbx_strand_id
1 'polypeptide(L)' 'MDDETIWKRRLLAYMGARAFGLAIFFLGIAIIYTDLLREGGWRQVGAIIAILGVIDALFAPRLLKKSWDQQDRERK' A
#
# COMPACT_ATOMS: atom_id res chain seq x y z
N MET A 1 -8.56 -3.22 -28.21
CA MET A 1 -7.28 -2.66 -27.71
C MET A 1 -7.48 -1.97 -26.36
N ASP A 2 -8.54 -1.18 -26.16
CA ASP A 2 -8.77 -0.45 -24.88
C ASP A 2 -8.92 -1.32 -23.63
N ASP A 3 -9.57 -2.49 -23.73
CA ASP A 3 -9.75 -3.38 -22.56
C ASP A 3 -8.42 -3.93 -22.02
N GLU A 4 -7.44 -4.16 -22.91
CA GLU A 4 -6.13 -4.68 -22.52
C GLU A 4 -5.32 -3.62 -21.77
N THR A 5 -5.41 -2.36 -22.21
CA THR A 5 -4.78 -1.21 -21.54
C THR A 5 -5.42 -0.94 -20.17
N ILE A 6 -6.74 -1.04 -20.07
CA ILE A 6 -7.46 -0.92 -18.79
C ILE A 6 -7.02 -2.04 -17.84
N TRP A 7 -6.98 -3.29 -18.29
CA TRP A 7 -6.56 -4.42 -17.47
C TRP A 7 -5.11 -4.29 -16.98
N LYS A 8 -4.17 -3.92 -17.86
CA LYS A 8 -2.76 -3.69 -17.48
C LYS A 8 -2.62 -2.59 -16.44
N ARG A 9 -3.39 -1.50 -16.58
CA ARG A 9 -3.38 -0.37 -15.63
C ARG A 9 -3.95 -0.76 -14.26
N ARG A 10 -5.03 -1.58 -14.25
CA ARG A 10 -5.59 -2.16 -13.03
C ARG A 10 -4.57 -3.06 -12.33
N LEU A 11 -3.89 -3.93 -13.08
CA LEU A 11 -2.84 -4.81 -12.54
C LEU A 11 -1.68 -4.01 -11.94
N LEU A 12 -1.17 -3.01 -12.66
CA LEU A 12 -0.08 -2.13 -12.19
C LEU A 12 -0.47 -1.37 -10.93
N ALA A 13 -1.70 -0.84 -10.85
CA ALA A 13 -2.18 -0.16 -9.66
C ALA A 13 -2.26 -1.11 -8.44
N TYR A 14 -2.70 -2.36 -8.67
CA TYR A 14 -2.75 -3.39 -7.62
C TYR A 14 -1.36 -3.76 -7.09
N MET A 15 -0.41 -3.99 -8.00
CA MET A 15 0.97 -4.30 -7.63
C MET A 15 1.65 -3.10 -6.96
N GLY A 16 1.44 -1.89 -7.49
CA GLY A 16 1.98 -0.65 -6.93
C GLY A 16 1.46 -0.38 -5.53
N ALA A 17 0.16 -0.54 -5.29
CA ALA A 17 -0.44 -0.38 -3.96
C ALA A 17 0.13 -1.37 -2.93
N ARG A 18 0.33 -2.64 -3.33
CA ARG A 18 0.96 -3.64 -2.47
C ARG A 18 2.43 -3.34 -2.21
N ALA A 19 3.18 -2.98 -3.25
CA ALA A 19 4.59 -2.63 -3.12
C ALA A 19 4.78 -1.40 -2.22
N PHE A 20 3.89 -0.42 -2.32
CA PHE A 20 3.91 0.78 -1.50
C PHE A 20 3.66 0.47 -0.02
N GLY A 21 2.62 -0.29 0.31
CA GLY A 21 2.37 -0.70 1.70
C GLY A 21 3.51 -1.55 2.27
N LEU A 22 4.10 -2.43 1.45
CA LEU A 22 5.29 -3.21 1.84
C LEU A 22 6.51 -2.31 2.10
N ALA A 23 6.71 -1.28 1.28
CA ALA A 23 7.79 -0.31 1.47
C ALA A 23 7.61 0.47 2.79
N ILE A 24 6.39 0.89 3.13
CA ILE A 24 6.08 1.54 4.42
C ILE A 24 6.30 0.56 5.58
N PHE A 25 5.93 -0.71 5.42
CA PHE A 25 6.20 -1.72 6.44
C PHE A 25 7.71 -1.88 6.70
N PHE A 26 8.50 -2.03 5.64
CA PHE A 26 9.96 -2.10 5.76
C PHE A 26 10.56 -0.82 6.33
N LEU A 27 10.00 0.34 6.01
CA LEU A 27 10.39 1.61 6.62
C LEU A 27 10.14 1.61 8.13
N GLY A 28 8.98 1.11 8.57
CA GLY A 28 8.67 0.94 9.99
C GLY A 28 9.67 0.02 10.70
N ILE A 29 10.03 -1.11 10.07
CA ILE A 29 11.08 -2.01 10.57
C ILE A 29 12.43 -1.30 10.62
N ALA A 30 12.80 -0.55 9.58
CA ALA A 30 14.04 0.20 9.56
C ALA A 30 14.09 1.17 10.76
N ILE A 31 13.02 1.90 11.03
CA ILE A 31 12.92 2.83 12.19
C ILE A 31 13.04 2.09 13.54
N ILE A 32 12.56 0.85 13.64
CA ILE A 32 12.67 0.02 14.85
C ILE A 32 14.12 -0.40 15.12
N TYR A 33 14.86 -0.77 14.07
CA TYR A 33 16.18 -1.39 14.17
C TYR A 33 17.34 -0.44 13.90
N THR A 34 17.07 0.76 13.41
CA THR A 34 18.08 1.80 13.15
C THR A 34 17.76 3.06 13.93
N ASP A 35 18.79 3.81 14.30
CA ASP A 35 18.68 5.12 14.95
C ASP A 35 18.24 6.24 13.99
N LEU A 36 17.41 5.90 12.99
CA LEU A 36 17.01 6.81 11.91
C LEU A 36 16.28 8.07 12.42
N LEU A 37 15.55 7.95 13.53
CA LEU A 37 14.77 9.04 14.12
C LEU A 37 15.37 9.58 15.43
N ARG A 38 16.13 8.76 16.17
CA ARG A 38 16.70 9.12 17.47
C ARG A 38 17.74 8.07 17.90
N GLU A 39 18.82 8.50 18.55
CA GLU A 39 19.77 7.61 19.23
C GLU A 39 19.05 6.75 20.29
N GLY A 40 19.15 5.43 20.16
CA GLY A 40 18.45 4.42 20.96
C GLY A 40 17.17 3.83 20.33
N GLY A 41 16.76 4.31 19.15
CA GLY A 41 15.64 3.80 18.36
C GLY A 41 14.26 4.11 18.96
N TRP A 42 13.35 4.67 18.15
CA TRP A 42 11.98 4.94 18.60
C TRP A 42 11.01 3.82 18.21
N ARG A 43 11.20 2.66 18.88
CA ARG A 43 10.47 1.40 18.62
C ARG A 43 8.96 1.55 18.49
N GLN A 44 8.35 2.39 19.31
CA GLN A 44 6.90 2.62 19.26
C GLN A 44 6.46 3.28 17.95
N VAL A 45 7.19 4.29 17.48
CA VAL A 45 6.87 4.98 16.21
C VAL A 45 7.08 4.05 15.03
N GLY A 46 8.20 3.32 15.02
CA GLY A 46 8.46 2.33 13.98
C GLY A 46 7.41 1.20 13.94
N ALA A 47 6.90 0.76 15.10
CA ALA A 47 5.81 -0.21 15.18
C ALA A 47 4.49 0.34 14.62
N ILE A 48 4.13 1.59 14.93
CA ILE A 48 2.93 2.24 14.37
C ILE A 48 3.04 2.35 12.85
N ILE A 49 4.19 2.80 12.34
CA ILE A 49 4.42 2.92 10.89
C ILE A 49 4.39 1.54 10.21
N ALA A 50 4.98 0.52 10.84
CA ALA A 50 4.91 -0.84 10.32
C ALA A 50 3.45 -1.35 10.23
N ILE A 51 2.66 -1.13 11.29
CA ILE A 51 1.24 -1.52 11.31
C ILE A 51 0.44 -0.78 10.24
N LEU A 52 0.66 0.54 10.09
CA LEU A 52 0.01 1.33 9.03
C LEU A 52 0.39 0.81 7.64
N GLY A 53 1.66 0.48 7.40
CA GLY A 53 2.11 -0.10 6.13
C GLY A 53 1.44 -1.43 5.81
N VAL A 54 1.24 -2.31 6.81
CA VAL A 54 0.50 -3.56 6.64
C VAL A 54 -0.97 -3.30 6.35
N ILE A 55 -1.60 -2.37 7.08
CA ILE A 55 -3.00 -2.01 6.86
C ILE A 55 -3.17 -1.48 5.44
N ASP A 56 -2.34 -0.56 4.99
CA ASP A 56 -2.40 0.01 3.64
C ASP A 56 -2.14 -1.05 2.56
N ALA A 57 -1.18 -1.96 2.76
CA ALA A 57 -0.92 -3.06 1.84
C ALA A 57 -2.15 -3.98 1.63
N LEU A 58 -3.01 -4.09 2.65
CA LEU A 58 -4.20 -4.94 2.63
C LEU A 58 -5.48 -4.18 2.22
N PHE A 59 -5.61 -2.91 2.61
CA PHE A 59 -6.81 -2.09 2.35
C PHE A 59 -6.77 -1.39 0.99
N ALA A 60 -5.62 -0.87 0.56
CA ALA A 60 -5.49 -0.21 -0.74
C ALA A 60 -5.97 -1.08 -1.92
N PRO A 61 -5.59 -2.38 -2.04
CA PRO A 61 -6.13 -3.23 -3.11
C PRO A 61 -7.64 -3.44 -3.02
N ARG A 62 -8.21 -3.51 -1.80
CA ARG A 62 -9.67 -3.66 -1.62
C ARG A 62 -10.43 -2.40 -2.05
N LEU A 63 -9.91 -1.21 -1.74
CA LEU A 63 -10.51 0.06 -2.16
C LEU A 63 -10.42 0.26 -3.68
N LEU A 64 -9.29 -0.09 -4.29
CA LEU A 64 -9.12 -0.08 -5.75
C LEU A 64 -10.12 -1.00 -6.46
N LYS A 65 -10.33 -2.21 -5.92
CA LYS A 65 -11.36 -3.12 -6.46
C LYS A 65 -12.76 -2.53 -6.34
N LYS A 66 -13.09 -1.93 -5.19
CA LYS A 66 -14.40 -1.31 -4.95
C LYS A 66 -14.67 -0.13 -5.88
N SER A 67 -13.67 0.70 -6.18
CA SER A 67 -13.84 1.84 -7.09
C SER A 67 -13.99 1.42 -8.55
N TRP A 68 -13.43 0.28 -8.95
CA TRP A 68 -13.65 -0.29 -10.28
C TRP A 68 -15.03 -0.94 -10.43
N ASP A 69 -15.50 -1.65 -9.40
CA ASP A 69 -16.88 -2.17 -9.39
C ASP A 69 -17.92 -1.05 -9.45
N GLN A 70 -17.64 0.12 -8.87
CA GLN A 70 -18.48 1.31 -9.00
C GLN A 70 -18.46 1.89 -10.42
N GLN A 71 -17.27 2.06 -11.01
CA GLN A 71 -17.14 2.55 -12.38
C GLN A 71 -17.81 1.62 -13.40
N ASP A 72 -17.67 0.30 -13.24
CA ASP A 72 -18.30 -0.68 -14.14
C ASP A 72 -19.83 -0.71 -13.97
N ARG A 73 -20.38 -0.27 -12.81
CA ARG A 73 -21.83 -0.08 -12.62
C ARG A 73 -22.36 1.22 -13.24
N GLU A 74 -21.61 2.31 -13.14
CA GLU A 74 -22.00 3.61 -13.69
C GLU A 74 -21.92 3.65 -15.23
N ARG A 75 -21.11 2.77 -15.83
CA ARG A 75 -20.95 2.67 -17.29
C ARG A 75 -22.02 1.79 -17.98
N LYS A 76 -22.96 1.22 -17.23
CA LYS A 76 -23.96 0.24 -17.69
C LYS A 76 -25.35 0.87 -17.70
#